data_AF-A0A7U2F2J9-F1
#
_entry.id   AF-A0A7U2F2J9-F1
#
_cell.length_a   1.000
_cell.length_b   1.000
_cell.length_c   1.000
_cell.angle_alpha   90.00
_cell.angle_beta   90.00
_cell.angle_gamma   90.00
#
_symmetry.space_group_name_H-M   'P 1'
#
loop_
_entity.id
_entity.type
_entity.pdbx_description
1 polymer ?
#
loop_
_entity_poly.entity_id
_entity_poly.type
_entity_poly.pdbx_seq_one_letter_code
_entity_poly.pdbx_strand_id
1 'polypeptide(L)'
;MSADTKNNGLAANGWTAVPRSFKKSLADVDKSKQAELTVDKAGAPSTDLARKTHEFAKEKLPEKTFNHSMRVWYYGKAIVQTHFPHLAPLLETYYLTCLLHDIGTTAENMHGTHMSFEYYGAFKALNFLRDNGASQDQAEAVSEAIIRHADLGETGTLSSLGMMIQLSTVFDQCDYRVVANRVWLETEPLRHDYDDPRQHRAFEKKSQHQASHINMTSSLRLSHRILPSTAVCRSVPKRAAGTIPQSVNLHINATRPSIRGTQPP
;
A
#
# COMPACT_ATOMS: atom_id res chain seq x y z
N MET A 1 -24.74 -2.78 -23.68
CA MET A 1 -23.75 -1.87 -23.06
C MET A 1 -22.72 -1.51 -24.12
N SER A 2 -22.46 -0.23 -24.39
CA SER A 2 -21.48 0.20 -25.39
C SER A 2 -20.05 -0.07 -24.91
N ALA A 3 -19.08 -0.10 -25.83
CA ALA A 3 -17.66 -0.28 -25.50
C ALA A 3 -17.15 0.80 -24.52
N ASP A 4 -17.63 2.04 -24.66
CA ASP A 4 -17.29 3.14 -23.73
C ASP A 4 -17.80 2.92 -22.32
N THR A 5 -19.00 2.35 -22.15
CA THR A 5 -19.52 2.02 -20.81
C THR A 5 -18.70 0.90 -20.16
N LYS A 6 -18.24 -0.08 -20.94
CA LYS A 6 -17.37 -1.17 -20.43
C LYS A 6 -15.99 -0.64 -20.04
N ASN A 7 -15.38 0.20 -20.87
CA ASN A 7 -14.07 0.80 -20.58
C ASN A 7 -14.10 1.70 -19.34
N ASN A 8 -15.18 2.45 -19.14
CA ASN A 8 -15.35 3.28 -17.95
C ASN A 8 -15.52 2.44 -16.67
N GLY A 9 -16.20 1.29 -16.75
CA GLY A 9 -16.31 0.35 -15.63
C GLY A 9 -14.97 -0.30 -15.25
N LEU A 10 -14.15 -0.65 -16.23
CA LEU A 10 -12.81 -1.20 -16.00
C LEU A 10 -11.88 -0.17 -15.34
N ALA A 11 -11.87 1.06 -15.84
CA ALA A 11 -11.07 2.15 -15.25
C ALA A 11 -11.51 2.46 -13.80
N ALA A 12 -12.81 2.38 -13.50
CA ALA A 12 -13.33 2.53 -12.14
C ALA A 12 -12.87 1.42 -11.19
N ASN A 13 -12.49 0.24 -11.68
CA ASN A 13 -11.84 -0.80 -10.86
C ASN A 13 -10.30 -0.70 -10.85
N GLY A 14 -9.75 0.33 -11.49
CA GLY A 14 -8.32 0.59 -11.54
C GLY A 14 -7.58 -0.12 -12.67
N TRP A 15 -8.29 -0.67 -13.68
CA TRP A 15 -7.69 -1.24 -14.89
C TRP A 15 -7.15 -0.18 -15.87
N THR A 16 -6.42 0.79 -15.33
CA THR A 16 -5.66 1.78 -16.10
C THR A 16 -4.19 1.47 -15.95
N ALA A 17 -3.49 1.26 -17.07
CA ALA A 17 -2.06 1.01 -17.03
C ALA A 17 -1.30 2.28 -16.58
N VAL A 18 -0.49 2.15 -15.53
CA VAL A 18 0.40 3.19 -15.03
C VAL A 18 1.82 2.66 -14.92
N PRO A 19 2.86 3.52 -14.94
CA PRO A 19 4.22 3.08 -14.73
C PRO A 19 4.41 2.38 -13.38
N ARG A 20 5.26 1.35 -13.37
CA ARG A 20 5.64 0.67 -12.12
C ARG A 20 6.57 1.49 -11.22
N SER A 21 7.42 2.29 -11.84
CA SER A 21 8.30 3.20 -11.11
C SER A 21 7.49 4.32 -10.45
N PHE A 22 7.59 4.45 -9.12
CA PHE A 22 6.99 5.58 -8.41
C PHE A 22 7.52 6.92 -8.91
N LYS A 23 8.81 7.00 -9.28
CA LYS A 23 9.38 8.23 -9.87
C LYS A 23 8.61 8.68 -11.10
N LYS A 24 8.20 7.74 -11.96
CA LYS A 24 7.43 8.03 -13.17
C LYS A 24 5.96 8.33 -12.83
N SER A 25 5.35 7.54 -11.94
CA SER A 25 3.93 7.69 -11.57
C SER A 25 3.63 8.93 -10.73
N LEU A 26 4.63 9.47 -10.04
CA LEU A 26 4.54 10.68 -9.23
C LEU A 26 5.17 11.91 -9.92
N ALA A 27 5.53 11.81 -11.20
CA ALA A 27 6.29 12.87 -11.90
C ALA A 27 5.52 14.20 -11.96
N ASP A 28 4.21 14.13 -12.20
CA ASP A 28 3.34 15.30 -12.39
C ASP A 28 2.62 15.72 -11.10
N VAL A 29 2.92 15.07 -9.98
CA VAL A 29 2.31 15.40 -8.69
C VAL A 29 2.86 16.73 -8.18
N ASP A 30 1.97 17.63 -7.77
CA ASP A 30 2.37 18.83 -7.03
C ASP A 30 2.89 18.46 -5.64
N LYS A 31 4.20 18.43 -5.54
CA LYS A 31 4.97 18.10 -4.35
C LYS A 31 4.93 19.18 -3.26
N SER A 32 4.43 20.38 -3.57
CA SER A 32 4.22 21.42 -2.56
C SER A 32 2.92 21.21 -1.77
N LYS A 33 2.01 20.40 -2.29
CA LYS A 33 0.69 20.16 -1.71
C LYS A 33 0.75 18.93 -0.80
N GLN A 34 0.34 19.11 0.46
CA GLN A 34 0.27 17.99 1.40
C GLN A 34 -1.05 17.24 1.25
N ALA A 35 -1.01 15.92 1.38
CA ALA A 35 -2.22 15.12 1.48
C ALA A 35 -2.64 15.06 2.95
N GLU A 36 -3.73 15.78 3.26
CA GLU A 36 -4.31 15.89 4.59
C GLU A 36 -5.64 15.14 4.64
N LEU A 37 -5.80 14.25 5.62
CA LEU A 37 -7.05 13.55 5.85
C LEU A 37 -7.25 13.32 7.35
N THR A 38 -8.37 13.79 7.87
CA THR A 38 -8.82 13.47 9.22
C THR A 38 -9.63 12.16 9.18
N VAL A 39 -9.55 11.33 10.22
CA VAL A 39 -10.17 10.00 10.19
C VAL A 39 -11.69 10.05 10.07
N ASP A 40 -12.33 11.08 10.64
CA ASP A 40 -13.75 11.38 10.47
C ASP A 40 -14.12 11.63 9.00
N LYS A 41 -13.24 12.25 8.22
CA LYS A 41 -13.42 12.48 6.77
C LYS A 41 -12.95 11.30 5.92
N ALA A 42 -12.19 10.38 6.50
CA ALA A 42 -11.67 9.22 5.83
C ALA A 42 -12.73 8.16 5.51
N GLY A 43 -13.96 8.30 6.05
CA GLY A 43 -15.14 7.45 5.89
C GLY A 43 -15.05 6.30 4.87
N ALA A 44 -15.25 5.08 5.34
CA ALA A 44 -15.28 3.88 4.50
C ALA A 44 -16.42 3.94 3.47
N PRO A 45 -16.27 3.29 2.30
CA PRO A 45 -17.39 3.08 1.39
C PRO A 45 -18.57 2.43 2.12
N SER A 46 -19.79 2.90 1.83
CA SER A 46 -21.02 2.48 2.51
C SER A 46 -21.71 1.28 1.84
N THR A 47 -21.10 0.66 0.84
CA THR A 47 -21.68 -0.48 0.13
C THR A 47 -21.70 -1.72 1.00
N ASP A 48 -22.66 -2.62 0.73
CA ASP A 48 -22.74 -3.89 1.45
C ASP A 48 -21.47 -4.74 1.29
N LEU A 49 -20.86 -4.70 0.11
CA LEU A 49 -19.60 -5.41 -0.15
C LEU A 49 -18.47 -4.86 0.73
N ALA A 50 -18.33 -3.53 0.84
CA ALA A 50 -17.32 -2.90 1.68
C ALA A 50 -17.53 -3.23 3.17
N ARG A 51 -18.78 -3.21 3.64
CA ARG A 51 -19.12 -3.58 5.03
C ARG A 51 -18.78 -5.04 5.33
N LYS A 52 -19.21 -5.97 4.49
CA LYS A 52 -18.90 -7.41 4.64
C LYS A 52 -17.39 -7.67 4.61
N THR A 53 -16.67 -6.97 3.74
CA THR A 53 -15.21 -7.10 3.63
C THR A 53 -14.52 -6.56 4.89
N HIS A 54 -15.00 -5.45 5.44
CA HIS A 54 -14.50 -4.91 6.70
C HIS A 54 -14.71 -5.88 7.86
N GLU A 55 -15.92 -6.40 8.02
CA GLU A 55 -16.27 -7.38 9.05
C GLU A 55 -15.39 -8.64 8.94
N PHE A 56 -15.27 -9.19 7.72
CA PHE A 56 -14.41 -10.35 7.44
C PHE A 56 -12.94 -10.09 7.77
N ALA A 57 -12.38 -8.96 7.30
CA ALA A 57 -10.98 -8.63 7.56
C ALA A 57 -10.73 -8.42 9.06
N LYS A 58 -11.66 -7.77 9.78
CA LYS A 58 -11.56 -7.54 11.23
C LYS A 58 -11.66 -8.84 12.03
N GLU A 59 -12.44 -9.81 11.56
CA GLU A 59 -12.56 -11.13 12.18
C GLU A 59 -11.31 -11.98 11.95
N LYS A 60 -10.78 -12.01 10.71
CA LYS A 60 -9.71 -12.93 10.33
C LYS A 60 -8.30 -12.43 10.62
N LEU A 61 -8.07 -11.12 10.50
CA LEU A 61 -6.73 -10.56 10.64
C LEU A 61 -6.39 -10.34 12.12
N PRO A 62 -5.14 -10.59 12.53
CA PRO A 62 -4.64 -10.07 13.80
C PRO A 62 -4.81 -8.55 13.85
N GLU A 63 -5.18 -8.01 15.02
CA GLU A 63 -5.49 -6.59 15.21
C GLU A 63 -4.44 -5.63 14.60
N LYS A 64 -3.15 -5.95 14.74
CA LYS A 64 -2.06 -5.15 14.17
C LYS A 64 -2.09 -5.11 12.63
N THR A 65 -2.41 -6.23 12.00
CA THR A 65 -2.50 -6.35 10.53
C THR A 65 -3.78 -5.69 10.01
N PHE A 66 -4.89 -5.80 10.75
CA PHE A 66 -6.10 -5.05 10.46
C PHE A 66 -5.86 -3.54 10.53
N ASN A 67 -5.20 -3.06 11.60
CA ASN A 67 -4.86 -1.65 11.76
C ASN A 67 -3.89 -1.15 10.68
N HIS A 68 -2.95 -1.99 10.22
CA HIS A 68 -2.11 -1.72 9.05
C HIS A 68 -2.97 -1.48 7.80
N SER A 69 -3.87 -2.41 7.51
CA SER A 69 -4.80 -2.32 6.37
C SER A 69 -5.63 -1.03 6.39
N MET A 70 -6.10 -0.61 7.58
CA MET A 70 -6.83 0.65 7.74
C MET A 70 -5.96 1.89 7.50
N ARG A 71 -4.69 1.90 7.95
CA ARG A 71 -3.77 3.02 7.67
C ARG A 71 -3.44 3.11 6.18
N VAL A 72 -3.22 1.99 5.51
CA VAL A 72 -3.02 1.91 4.05
C VAL A 72 -4.23 2.51 3.31
N TRP A 73 -5.45 2.24 3.77
CA TRP A 73 -6.66 2.91 3.25
C TRP A 73 -6.60 4.42 3.42
N TYR A 74 -6.28 4.92 4.63
CA TYR A 74 -6.25 6.35 4.91
C TYR A 74 -5.19 7.08 4.08
N TYR A 75 -3.98 6.54 3.97
CA TYR A 75 -2.92 7.10 3.12
C TYR A 75 -3.38 7.18 1.67
N GLY A 76 -3.89 6.08 1.11
CA GLY A 76 -4.32 6.05 -0.29
C GLY A 76 -5.50 6.98 -0.57
N LYS A 77 -6.48 7.06 0.33
CA LYS A 77 -7.61 8.00 0.17
C LYS A 77 -7.14 9.46 0.16
N ALA A 78 -6.24 9.83 1.07
CA ALA A 78 -5.65 11.17 1.11
C ALA A 78 -4.88 11.49 -0.18
N ILE A 79 -4.06 10.54 -0.64
CA ILE A 79 -3.28 10.67 -1.88
C ILE A 79 -4.20 10.82 -3.10
N VAL A 80 -5.26 10.02 -3.21
CA VAL A 80 -6.24 10.13 -4.30
C VAL A 80 -6.93 11.49 -4.28
N GLN A 81 -7.41 11.95 -3.13
CA GLN A 81 -8.10 13.24 -3.03
C GLN A 81 -7.21 14.43 -3.40
N THR A 82 -5.93 14.39 -3.02
CA THR A 82 -5.02 15.52 -3.23
C THR A 82 -4.32 15.50 -4.57
N HIS A 83 -3.82 14.33 -5.00
CA HIS A 83 -2.87 14.19 -6.10
C HIS A 83 -3.42 13.42 -7.29
N PHE A 84 -4.40 12.53 -7.08
CA PHE A 84 -4.99 11.72 -8.15
C PHE A 84 -6.52 11.75 -8.14
N PRO A 85 -7.16 12.93 -8.21
CA PRO A 85 -8.62 13.02 -8.07
C PRO A 85 -9.38 12.24 -9.17
N HIS A 86 -8.75 12.04 -10.33
CA HIS A 86 -9.29 11.20 -11.41
C HIS A 86 -9.38 9.70 -11.04
N LEU A 87 -8.68 9.26 -10.00
CA LEU A 87 -8.77 7.91 -9.44
C LEU A 87 -9.87 7.78 -8.37
N ALA A 88 -10.62 8.83 -8.03
CA ALA A 88 -11.71 8.72 -7.05
C ALA A 88 -12.70 7.55 -7.32
N PRO A 89 -13.04 7.19 -8.57
CA PRO A 89 -13.91 6.04 -8.85
C PRO A 89 -13.39 4.69 -8.34
N LEU A 90 -12.07 4.51 -8.17
CA LEU A 90 -11.50 3.23 -7.70
C LEU A 90 -11.46 3.06 -6.19
N LEU A 91 -11.88 4.06 -5.42
CA LEU A 91 -11.74 4.06 -3.97
C LEU A 91 -12.44 2.89 -3.27
N GLU A 92 -13.59 2.42 -3.78
CA GLU A 92 -14.22 1.22 -3.22
C GLU A 92 -13.35 -0.03 -3.45
N THR A 93 -12.95 -0.27 -4.69
CA THR A 93 -12.08 -1.41 -5.04
C THR A 93 -10.72 -1.35 -4.32
N TYR A 94 -10.19 -0.14 -4.12
CA TYR A 94 -9.01 0.10 -3.29
C TYR A 94 -9.23 -0.20 -1.82
N TYR A 95 -10.38 0.15 -1.25
CA TYR A 95 -10.73 -0.21 0.13
C TYR A 95 -10.76 -1.72 0.34
N LEU A 96 -11.41 -2.46 -0.58
CA LEU A 96 -11.43 -3.92 -0.57
C LEU A 96 -10.02 -4.51 -0.63
N THR A 97 -9.18 -3.96 -1.52
CA THR A 97 -7.77 -4.36 -1.67
C THR A 97 -7.00 -4.11 -0.39
N CYS A 98 -7.13 -2.93 0.23
CA CYS A 98 -6.46 -2.59 1.48
C CYS A 98 -6.77 -3.61 2.58
N LEU A 99 -8.05 -3.95 2.76
CA LEU A 99 -8.50 -4.88 3.81
C LEU A 99 -8.05 -6.32 3.59
N LEU A 100 -7.82 -6.72 2.33
CA LEU A 100 -7.56 -8.12 1.97
C LEU A 100 -6.12 -8.42 1.57
N HIS A 101 -5.27 -7.42 1.29
CA HIS A 101 -3.92 -7.65 0.74
C HIS A 101 -3.03 -8.55 1.61
N ASP A 102 -3.25 -8.51 2.92
CA ASP A 102 -2.50 -9.26 3.91
C ASP A 102 -3.25 -10.49 4.44
N ILE A 103 -4.39 -10.89 3.86
CA ILE A 103 -5.19 -12.03 4.34
C ILE A 103 -4.42 -13.34 4.29
N GLY A 104 -3.47 -13.49 3.37
CA GLY A 104 -2.58 -14.65 3.28
C GLY A 104 -1.65 -14.81 4.49
N THR A 105 -1.51 -13.78 5.34
CA THR A 105 -0.60 -13.76 6.48
C THR A 105 -1.20 -14.29 7.78
N THR A 106 -2.47 -14.71 7.79
CA THR A 106 -3.08 -15.32 8.98
C THR A 106 -2.41 -16.66 9.28
N ALA A 107 -2.34 -17.03 10.56
CA ALA A 107 -1.74 -18.32 10.96
C ALA A 107 -2.43 -19.52 10.29
N GLU A 108 -3.75 -19.47 10.15
CA GLU A 108 -4.54 -20.45 9.40
C GLU A 108 -4.06 -20.57 7.95
N ASN A 109 -3.91 -19.45 7.24
CA ASN A 109 -3.53 -19.45 5.84
C ASN A 109 -2.06 -19.82 5.64
N MET A 110 -1.16 -19.40 6.55
CA MET A 110 0.26 -19.74 6.48
C MET A 110 0.53 -21.23 6.71
N HIS A 111 -0.31 -21.91 7.49
CA HIS A 111 -0.23 -23.37 7.66
C HIS A 111 -1.03 -24.14 6.60
N GLY A 112 -2.02 -23.49 5.96
CA GLY A 112 -2.94 -24.12 5.01
C GLY A 112 -2.44 -24.21 3.57
N THR A 113 -1.28 -23.63 3.24
CA THR A 113 -0.73 -23.66 1.87
C THR A 113 0.79 -23.63 1.84
N HIS A 114 1.34 -24.06 0.71
CA HIS A 114 2.76 -23.87 0.37
C HIS A 114 3.00 -22.72 -0.61
N MET A 115 1.96 -22.04 -1.08
CA MET A 115 2.09 -20.87 -1.96
C MET A 115 2.58 -19.63 -1.20
N SER A 116 3.21 -18.68 -1.91
CA SER A 116 3.54 -17.37 -1.31
C SER A 116 2.25 -16.66 -0.87
N PHE A 117 2.33 -15.87 0.21
CA PHE A 117 1.13 -15.38 0.89
C PHE A 117 0.34 -14.40 0.01
N GLU A 118 1.05 -13.70 -0.89
CA GLU A 118 0.50 -12.77 -1.87
C GLU A 118 -0.42 -13.53 -2.85
N TYR A 119 0.03 -14.68 -3.34
CA TYR A 119 -0.75 -15.50 -4.28
C TYR A 119 -1.94 -16.17 -3.61
N TYR A 120 -1.72 -16.83 -2.47
CA TYR A 120 -2.82 -17.49 -1.77
C TYR A 120 -3.83 -16.50 -1.20
N GLY A 121 -3.35 -15.38 -0.67
CA GLY A 121 -4.18 -14.27 -0.22
C GLY A 121 -5.05 -13.71 -1.35
N ALA A 122 -4.48 -13.53 -2.55
CA ALA A 122 -5.24 -13.11 -3.72
C ALA A 122 -6.34 -14.11 -4.12
N PHE A 123 -6.04 -15.42 -4.12
CA PHE A 123 -7.08 -16.44 -4.38
C PHE A 123 -8.20 -16.40 -3.34
N LYS A 124 -7.87 -16.23 -2.06
CA LYS A 124 -8.86 -16.11 -0.97
C LYS A 124 -9.70 -14.85 -1.14
N ALA A 125 -9.09 -13.71 -1.48
CA ALA A 125 -9.76 -12.45 -1.74
C ALA A 125 -10.70 -12.55 -2.95
N LEU A 126 -10.24 -13.13 -4.06
CA LEU A 126 -11.02 -13.34 -5.28
C LEU A 126 -12.31 -14.13 -4.98
N ASN A 127 -12.18 -15.27 -4.31
CA ASN A 127 -13.33 -16.12 -3.98
C ASN A 127 -14.28 -15.42 -3.01
N PHE A 128 -13.76 -14.83 -1.93
CA PHE A 128 -14.58 -14.09 -0.97
C PHE A 128 -15.40 -12.98 -1.63
N LEU A 129 -14.78 -12.18 -2.50
CA LEU A 129 -15.46 -11.06 -3.17
C LEU A 129 -16.53 -11.56 -4.14
N ARG A 130 -16.24 -12.60 -4.92
CA ARG A 130 -17.22 -13.22 -5.84
C ARG A 130 -18.43 -13.76 -5.08
N ASP A 131 -18.20 -14.47 -3.97
CA ASP A 131 -19.26 -15.05 -3.14
C ASP A 131 -20.11 -13.98 -2.43
N ASN A 132 -19.58 -12.75 -2.31
CA ASN A 132 -20.25 -11.64 -1.64
C ASN A 132 -20.82 -10.57 -2.59
N GLY A 133 -20.87 -10.86 -3.89
CA GLY A 133 -21.57 -10.04 -4.88
C GLY A 133 -20.71 -9.01 -5.60
N ALA A 134 -19.38 -9.08 -5.51
CA ALA A 134 -18.51 -8.29 -6.37
C ALA A 134 -18.67 -8.70 -7.84
N SER A 135 -18.55 -7.74 -8.75
CA SER A 135 -18.40 -8.07 -10.17
C SER A 135 -17.10 -8.86 -10.41
N GLN A 136 -17.08 -9.68 -11.46
CA GLN A 136 -15.88 -10.42 -11.85
C GLN A 136 -14.68 -9.47 -12.01
N ASP A 137 -14.85 -8.39 -12.77
CA ASP A 137 -13.81 -7.40 -13.03
C ASP A 137 -13.24 -6.77 -11.74
N GLN A 138 -14.10 -6.47 -10.76
CA GLN A 138 -13.69 -5.89 -9.48
C GLN A 138 -12.92 -6.90 -8.63
N ALA A 139 -13.41 -8.13 -8.54
CA ALA A 139 -12.76 -9.19 -7.78
C ALA A 139 -11.39 -9.57 -8.38
N GLU A 140 -11.30 -9.61 -9.72
CA GLU A 140 -10.04 -9.82 -10.44
C GLU A 140 -9.07 -8.64 -10.28
N ALA A 141 -9.56 -7.39 -10.26
CA ALA A 141 -8.72 -6.22 -10.00
C ALA A 141 -8.08 -6.28 -8.61
N VAL A 142 -8.87 -6.62 -7.59
CA VAL A 142 -8.37 -6.82 -6.23
C VAL A 142 -7.34 -7.95 -6.22
N SER A 143 -7.64 -9.10 -6.83
CA SER A 143 -6.72 -10.24 -6.90
C SER A 143 -5.38 -9.87 -7.55
N GLU A 144 -5.39 -9.23 -8.71
CA GLU A 144 -4.17 -8.79 -9.42
C GLU A 144 -3.35 -7.81 -8.57
N ALA A 145 -4.02 -6.84 -7.93
CA ALA A 145 -3.35 -5.89 -7.06
C ALA A 145 -2.72 -6.56 -5.83
N ILE A 146 -3.38 -7.54 -5.22
CA ILE A 146 -2.85 -8.31 -4.09
C ILE A 146 -1.67 -9.18 -4.52
N ILE A 147 -1.73 -9.84 -5.68
CA ILE A 147 -0.60 -10.64 -6.18
C ILE A 147 0.67 -9.79 -6.27
N ARG A 148 0.51 -8.53 -6.69
CA ARG A 148 1.63 -7.63 -7.01
C ARG A 148 1.90 -6.58 -5.93
N HIS A 149 1.20 -6.56 -4.79
CA HIS A 149 1.34 -5.47 -3.80
C HIS A 149 2.75 -5.36 -3.19
N ALA A 150 3.51 -6.46 -3.20
CA ALA A 150 4.90 -6.53 -2.76
C ALA A 150 5.91 -6.52 -3.94
N ASP A 151 5.43 -6.55 -5.18
CA ASP A 151 6.26 -6.61 -6.39
C ASP A 151 6.76 -5.19 -6.79
N LEU A 152 7.64 -4.61 -5.97
CA LEU A 152 8.24 -3.29 -6.22
C LEU A 152 9.25 -3.34 -7.38
N GLY A 153 9.31 -2.32 -8.23
CA GLY A 153 10.27 -2.28 -9.36
C GLY A 153 10.20 -1.02 -10.22
N GLU A 154 11.17 -0.86 -11.13
CA GLU A 154 11.37 0.38 -11.90
C GLU A 154 10.92 0.31 -13.38
N THR A 155 10.60 -0.88 -13.88
CA THR A 155 10.30 -1.13 -15.30
C THR A 155 8.93 -1.76 -15.50
N GLY A 156 8.32 -1.51 -16.66
CA GLY A 156 7.00 -2.01 -17.01
C GLY A 156 5.85 -1.21 -16.41
N THR A 157 4.66 -1.79 -16.46
CA THR A 157 3.40 -1.20 -16.00
C THR A 157 2.68 -2.09 -14.98
N LEU A 158 1.73 -1.48 -14.27
CA LEU A 158 0.73 -2.15 -13.45
C LEU A 158 -0.60 -1.40 -13.54
N SER A 159 -1.64 -1.96 -12.93
CA SER A 159 -2.93 -1.28 -12.75
C SER A 159 -2.78 -0.06 -11.84
N SER A 160 -3.60 0.98 -12.02
CA SER A 160 -3.61 2.14 -11.12
C SER A 160 -3.96 1.73 -9.68
N LEU A 161 -4.80 0.71 -9.52
CA LEU A 161 -5.07 0.06 -8.23
C LEU A 161 -3.80 -0.57 -7.63
N GLY A 162 -3.04 -1.31 -8.44
CA GLY A 162 -1.76 -1.90 -8.05
C GLY A 162 -0.74 -0.85 -7.60
N MET A 163 -0.65 0.27 -8.32
CA MET A 163 0.23 1.38 -7.95
C MET A 163 -0.18 2.00 -6.62
N MET A 164 -1.48 2.23 -6.41
CA MET A 164 -1.99 2.80 -5.16
C MET A 164 -1.74 1.90 -3.94
N ILE A 165 -1.91 0.58 -4.08
CA ILE A 165 -1.65 -0.35 -2.96
C ILE A 165 -0.15 -0.43 -2.67
N GLN A 166 0.72 -0.47 -3.68
CA GLN A 166 2.17 -0.46 -3.48
C GLN A 166 2.62 0.85 -2.79
N LEU A 167 2.13 1.99 -3.27
CA LEU A 167 2.52 3.30 -2.74
C LEU A 167 2.13 3.43 -1.26
N SER A 168 0.89 3.07 -0.92
CA SER A 168 0.36 3.25 0.42
C SER A 168 0.91 2.23 1.42
N THR A 169 1.20 1.00 0.98
CA THR A 169 1.89 0.01 1.82
C THR A 169 3.33 0.41 2.11
N VAL A 170 4.03 1.01 1.14
CA VAL A 170 5.37 1.58 1.35
C VAL A 170 5.34 2.72 2.37
N PHE A 171 4.36 3.64 2.27
CA PHE A 171 4.20 4.72 3.26
C PHE A 171 3.94 4.20 4.68
N ASP A 172 3.24 3.09 4.84
CA ASP A 172 2.98 2.52 6.17
C ASP A 172 4.18 1.74 6.74
N GLN A 173 4.91 1.01 5.90
CA GLN A 173 5.99 0.12 6.35
C GLN A 173 7.35 0.81 6.51
N CYS A 174 7.60 1.84 5.69
CA CYS A 174 8.87 2.52 5.66
C CYS A 174 8.80 3.81 6.49
N ASP A 175 9.72 3.94 7.45
CA ASP A 175 10.23 5.26 7.86
C ASP A 175 10.51 6.06 6.57
N TYR A 176 10.01 7.30 6.50
CA TYR A 176 10.08 8.21 5.35
C TYR A 176 11.46 8.24 4.67
N ARG A 177 12.53 7.95 5.42
CA ARG A 177 13.93 7.85 4.95
C ARG A 177 14.17 6.76 3.89
N VAL A 178 13.42 5.66 3.91
CA VAL A 178 13.57 4.57 2.92
C VAL A 178 12.81 4.92 1.63
N VAL A 179 11.67 5.59 1.74
CA VAL A 179 10.91 6.12 0.59
C VAL A 179 11.74 7.19 -0.13
N ALA A 180 12.39 8.09 0.62
CA ALA A 180 13.30 9.11 0.10
C ALA A 180 14.46 8.54 -0.74
N ASN A 181 15.11 7.46 -0.27
CA ASN A 181 16.27 6.86 -0.93
C ASN A 181 15.95 6.02 -2.18
N ARG A 182 14.70 5.58 -2.38
CA ARG A 182 14.30 4.75 -3.55
C ARG A 182 13.38 5.45 -4.53
N VAL A 183 12.62 6.45 -4.08
CA VAL A 183 11.69 7.23 -4.92
C VAL A 183 12.30 8.56 -5.40
N TRP A 184 13.53 8.90 -4.98
CA TRP A 184 14.12 10.25 -5.16
C TRP A 184 13.14 11.34 -4.67
N LEU A 185 12.77 11.25 -3.39
CA LEU A 185 12.15 12.33 -2.64
C LEU A 185 13.22 12.90 -1.72
N GLU A 186 14.04 13.84 -2.20
CA GLU A 186 14.99 14.54 -1.32
C GLU A 186 14.21 15.40 -0.32
N THR A 187 14.40 15.19 0.98
CA THR A 187 14.12 16.20 2.01
C THR A 187 14.80 15.98 3.36
N GLU A 188 15.07 17.10 4.01
CA GLU A 188 15.51 17.32 5.40
C GLU A 188 14.55 16.68 6.46
N PRO A 189 15.00 16.45 7.71
CA PRO A 189 14.41 15.45 8.60
C PRO A 189 13.19 15.95 9.39
N LEU A 190 11.97 15.63 8.94
CA LEU A 190 10.78 15.61 9.81
C LEU A 190 10.78 14.31 10.62
N ARG A 191 11.40 14.35 11.81
CA ARG A 191 11.78 13.16 12.58
C ARG A 191 10.96 12.89 13.84
N HIS A 192 9.68 13.27 13.97
CA HIS A 192 9.07 13.22 15.30
C HIS A 192 7.77 12.45 15.56
N ASP A 193 6.81 12.33 14.66
CA ASP A 193 5.47 11.94 15.16
C ASP A 193 4.89 10.59 14.69
N TYR A 194 5.47 9.90 13.70
CA TYR A 194 4.77 8.77 13.05
C TYR A 194 5.54 7.44 12.91
N ASP A 195 6.81 7.36 13.33
CA ASP A 195 7.58 6.11 13.24
C ASP A 195 7.29 5.18 14.45
N ASP A 196 6.67 4.01 14.19
CA ASP A 196 6.69 2.88 15.13
C ASP A 196 7.66 1.78 14.66
N PRO A 197 8.88 1.69 15.22
CA PRO A 197 9.88 0.68 14.88
C PRO A 197 9.41 -0.78 15.03
N ARG A 198 8.27 -1.03 15.68
CA ARG A 198 7.69 -2.39 15.79
C ARG A 198 6.94 -2.81 14.53
N GLN A 199 6.47 -1.90 13.69
CA GLN A 199 5.74 -2.25 12.47
C GLN A 199 6.68 -2.81 11.40
N HIS A 200 7.84 -2.18 11.22
CA HIS A 200 8.93 -2.70 10.39
C HIS A 200 9.32 -4.13 10.79
N ARG A 201 9.51 -4.38 12.10
CA ARG A 201 9.80 -5.71 12.64
C ARG A 201 8.66 -6.71 12.44
N ALA A 202 7.40 -6.27 12.39
CA ALA A 202 6.27 -7.15 12.16
C ALA A 202 6.24 -7.65 10.70
N PHE A 203 6.55 -6.77 9.74
CA PHE A 203 6.70 -7.13 8.33
C PHE A 203 7.90 -8.05 8.08
N GLU A 204 9.06 -7.73 8.67
CA GLU A 204 10.22 -8.62 8.63
C GLU A 204 9.88 -10.01 9.17
N LYS A 205 9.14 -10.08 10.29
CA LYS A 205 8.68 -11.35 10.85
C LYS A 205 7.75 -12.11 9.93
N LYS A 206 6.79 -11.46 9.25
CA LYS A 206 5.92 -12.12 8.27
C LYS A 206 6.74 -12.73 7.12
N SER A 207 7.65 -11.94 6.56
CA SER A 207 8.54 -12.36 5.48
C SER A 207 9.47 -13.50 5.90
N GLN A 208 10.07 -13.41 7.09
CA GLN A 208 10.94 -14.43 7.66
C GLN A 208 10.18 -15.70 8.04
N HIS A 209 8.98 -15.57 8.60
CA HIS A 209 8.15 -16.71 8.98
C HIS A 209 7.77 -17.53 7.75
N GLN A 210 7.34 -16.90 6.67
CA GLN A 210 7.10 -17.64 5.42
C GLN A 210 8.38 -18.26 4.85
N ALA A 211 9.48 -17.50 4.83
CA ALA A 211 10.78 -18.01 4.35
C ALA A 211 11.29 -19.19 5.19
N SER A 212 10.97 -19.24 6.49
CA SER A 212 11.35 -20.33 7.39
C SER A 212 10.59 -21.63 7.14
N HIS A 213 9.38 -21.54 6.58
CA HIS A 213 8.60 -22.70 6.18
C HIS A 213 8.94 -23.16 4.77
N ILE A 214 9.21 -22.22 3.83
CA ILE A 214 9.44 -22.52 2.41
C ILE A 214 10.47 -21.55 1.81
N ASN A 215 11.67 -22.06 1.51
CA ASN A 215 12.83 -21.25 1.12
C ASN A 215 12.83 -20.79 -0.37
N MET A 216 11.68 -20.81 -1.06
CA MET A 216 11.55 -20.45 -2.49
C MET A 216 10.44 -19.41 -2.78
N THR A 217 9.86 -18.78 -1.76
CA THR A 217 8.74 -17.84 -1.92
C THR A 217 9.16 -16.46 -2.41
N SER A 218 8.23 -15.71 -3.03
CA SER A 218 8.44 -14.33 -3.49
C SER A 218 8.91 -13.40 -2.36
N SER A 219 8.49 -13.66 -1.13
CA SER A 219 8.79 -12.83 0.06
C SER A 219 10.28 -12.81 0.43
N LEU A 220 11.09 -13.79 0.01
CA LEU A 220 12.55 -13.76 0.14
C LEU A 220 13.20 -12.67 -0.73
N ARG A 221 12.59 -12.32 -1.89
CA ARG A 221 13.07 -11.19 -2.71
C ARG A 221 12.83 -9.86 -1.99
N LEU A 222 11.83 -9.80 -1.12
CA LEU A 222 11.38 -8.61 -0.40
C LEU A 222 12.37 -8.20 0.71
N SER A 223 12.83 -9.17 1.50
CA SER A 223 13.84 -8.92 2.54
C SER A 223 15.16 -8.39 1.96
N HIS A 224 15.58 -8.89 0.79
CA HIS A 224 16.82 -8.48 0.13
C HIS A 224 16.67 -7.19 -0.68
N ARG A 225 15.47 -6.91 -1.23
CA ARG A 225 15.24 -5.70 -2.02
C ARG A 225 14.82 -4.50 -1.20
N ILE A 226 14.23 -4.63 -0.01
CA ILE A 226 13.85 -3.47 0.82
C ILE A 226 14.97 -3.12 1.83
N LEU A 227 15.76 -4.09 2.29
CA LEU A 227 16.71 -3.91 3.40
C LEU A 227 18.16 -4.17 3.01
N PRO A 228 18.97 -3.14 2.69
CA PRO A 228 20.41 -3.24 2.91
C PRO A 228 20.72 -2.89 4.38
N SER A 229 21.20 -3.90 5.13
CA SER A 229 21.88 -3.85 6.43
C SER A 229 21.20 -3.17 7.63
N THR A 230 20.94 -3.98 8.65
CA THR A 230 20.30 -3.73 9.96
C THR A 230 21.10 -2.83 10.93
N ALA A 231 21.99 -1.96 10.45
CA ALA A 231 22.91 -1.21 11.32
C ALA A 231 22.32 0.07 11.95
N VAL A 232 21.21 0.62 11.43
CA VAL A 232 20.79 2.00 11.80
C VAL A 232 19.71 2.06 12.90
N CYS A 233 19.00 0.96 13.18
CA CYS A 233 17.79 0.99 14.03
C CYS A 233 18.02 0.56 15.50
N ARG A 234 19.21 0.74 16.08
CA ARG A 234 19.55 0.24 17.43
C ARG A 234 19.29 1.20 18.60
N SER A 235 18.77 2.42 18.39
CA SER A 235 18.77 3.44 19.47
C SER A 235 17.47 4.22 19.67
N VAL A 236 16.28 3.60 19.63
CA VAL A 236 15.01 4.31 19.91
C VAL A 236 14.24 3.68 21.09
N PRO A 237 13.79 4.46 22.09
CA PRO A 237 13.06 3.96 23.25
C PRO A 237 11.68 3.37 22.88
N LYS A 238 11.24 2.37 23.65
CA LYS A 238 9.92 1.74 23.52
C LYS A 238 8.81 2.73 23.93
N ARG A 239 7.96 3.17 22.99
CA ARG A 239 6.60 3.66 23.31
C ARG A 239 5.57 2.60 22.97
N ALA A 240 4.36 2.67 23.51
CA ALA A 240 3.25 1.75 23.21
C ALA A 240 2.68 2.00 21.79
N ALA A 241 2.16 0.96 21.12
CA ALA A 241 1.38 1.08 19.89
C ALA A 241 0.14 0.23 20.05
N GLY A 242 -0.98 0.77 19.57
CA GLY A 242 -2.30 0.13 19.64
C GLY A 242 -3.46 1.00 19.17
N THR A 243 -3.24 2.18 18.56
CA THR A 243 -4.34 3.11 18.24
C THR A 243 -4.25 3.65 16.83
N ILE A 244 -5.39 3.71 16.16
CA ILE A 244 -5.56 4.37 14.86
C ILE A 244 -5.31 5.87 15.05
N PRO A 245 -4.41 6.52 14.27
CA PRO A 245 -4.16 7.96 14.38
C PRO A 245 -5.43 8.76 14.03
N GLN A 246 -5.69 9.88 14.70
CA GLN A 246 -6.89 10.71 14.46
C GLN A 246 -6.80 11.55 13.16
N SER A 247 -5.60 11.75 12.63
CA SER A 247 -5.33 12.45 11.38
C SER A 247 -4.08 11.90 10.68
N VAL A 248 -4.01 12.09 9.37
CA VAL A 248 -2.91 11.66 8.49
C VAL A 248 -2.45 12.86 7.66
N ASN A 249 -1.17 13.23 7.79
CA ASN A 249 -0.52 14.25 6.98
C ASN A 249 0.67 13.63 6.23
N LEU A 250 0.63 13.65 4.89
CA LEU A 250 1.69 13.10 4.03
C LEU A 250 2.35 14.22 3.22
N HIS A 251 3.69 14.27 3.26
CA HIS A 251 4.50 15.15 2.41
C HIS A 251 5.14 14.35 1.27
N ILE A 252 4.96 14.79 0.02
CA ILE A 252 5.66 14.25 -1.15
C ILE A 252 6.62 15.35 -1.63
N ASN A 253 7.91 15.31 -1.31
CA ASN A 253 8.78 16.48 -1.54
C ASN A 253 9.36 16.65 -2.96
N ALA A 254 9.56 17.93 -3.35
CA ALA A 254 10.33 18.39 -4.51
C ALA A 254 11.51 19.24 -4.05
N THR A 255 12.73 18.86 -4.43
CA THR A 255 13.83 19.82 -4.53
C THR A 255 13.92 20.33 -5.97
N ARG A 256 13.83 21.65 -6.13
CA ARG A 256 14.30 22.32 -7.36
C ARG A 256 15.81 22.12 -7.47
N PRO A 257 16.38 21.93 -8.67
CA PRO A 257 17.82 21.98 -8.82
C PRO A 257 18.30 23.40 -8.47
N SER A 258 19.11 23.51 -7.41
CA SER A 258 19.87 24.72 -7.14
C SER A 258 20.94 24.85 -8.21
N ILE A 259 20.70 25.71 -9.20
CA ILE A 259 21.73 26.19 -10.11
C ILE A 259 22.70 27.00 -9.24
N ARG A 260 23.85 26.42 -8.91
CA ARG A 260 24.97 27.18 -8.36
C ARG A 260 25.43 28.15 -9.44
N GLY A 261 25.03 29.41 -9.31
CA GLY A 261 25.65 30.50 -10.04
C GLY A 261 27.11 30.58 -9.63
N THR A 262 28.00 30.33 -10.60
CA THR A 262 29.41 30.74 -10.53
C THR A 262 29.45 32.27 -10.53
N GLN A 263 29.97 32.88 -9.47
CA GLN A 263 30.40 34.28 -9.55
C GLN A 263 31.77 34.34 -10.27
N PRO A 264 31.98 35.32 -11.17
CA PRO A 264 33.23 35.49 -11.91
C PRO A 264 34.28 36.22 -11.05
N PRO A 265 35.56 36.25 -11.49
CA PRO A 265 36.74 36.23 -10.62
C PRO A 265 37.03 37.52 -9.85
#